data_AF-A0A2U8X9Y7-F1
#
_entry.id   AF-A0A2U8X9Y7-F1
#
_cell.length_a   1.000
_cell.length_b   1.000
_cell.length_c   1.000
_cell.angle_alpha   90.00
_cell.angle_beta   90.00
_cell.angle_gamma   90.00
#
_symmetry.space_group_name_H-M   'P 1'
#
loop_
_entity.id
_entity.type
_entity.pdbx_description
1 polymer ?
#
loop_
_entity_poly.entity_id
_entity_poly.type
_entity_poly.pdbx_seq_one_letter_code
_entity_poly.pdbx_strand_id
1 'polypeptide(L)'
;MSQAPINEAGLSEQERLGLQAFRLRLNASYKEAKENRPHKSSSWGGGGGRPQLHRDQHAVIPPAVPVVADPNAVQAAPPARRLAGRIAVGLFIVSGPGALAMTDAQQEKIIAEVQNGLSFLGGQAPAKDVTFAYDTQVVQITTPDTAGQRPVGRDPYEHFEAPWRDDALTSIGHPAGLAGIRSYIRAIKTAKRAQVAYCAFFTHYQLNHFAYCRGEYLVMHYANDGWGTDNLDSVFAHETGHVFGAPDEYAESGCDCGGSHGVYGRPNLNCENCAEAGGVACIMKRNTWAMCAETPYHLGYTMPPAGPGVAAAGAAVEA
;
A
#
# COMPACT_ATOMS: atom_id res chain seq x y z
N MET A 1 4.59 8.09 -35.00
CA MET A 1 5.37 9.22 -34.45
C MET A 1 6.57 8.63 -33.74
N SER A 2 7.79 8.87 -34.23
CA SER A 2 9.02 8.48 -33.52
C SER A 2 9.12 9.34 -32.26
N GLN A 3 9.03 8.72 -31.08
CA GLN A 3 9.33 9.41 -29.83
C GLN A 3 10.81 9.83 -29.88
N ALA A 4 11.08 11.10 -29.59
CA ALA A 4 12.45 11.57 -29.44
C ALA A 4 13.17 10.72 -28.38
N PRO A 5 14.43 10.34 -28.61
CA PRO A 5 15.17 9.55 -27.63
C PRO A 5 15.28 10.32 -26.30
N ILE A 6 15.07 9.61 -25.19
CA ILE A 6 15.24 10.18 -23.84
C ILE A 6 16.71 10.59 -23.69
N ASN A 7 16.97 11.84 -23.30
CA ASN A 7 18.32 12.30 -22.98
C ASN A 7 18.73 11.78 -21.59
N GLU A 8 19.24 10.55 -21.54
CA GLU A 8 19.62 9.88 -20.28
C GLU A 8 20.73 10.61 -19.51
N ALA A 9 21.61 11.35 -20.20
CA ALA A 9 22.69 12.10 -19.58
C ALA A 9 22.19 13.29 -18.73
N GLY A 10 20.98 13.79 -19.02
CA GLY A 10 20.35 14.88 -18.27
C GLY A 10 19.48 14.44 -17.10
N LEU A 11 19.31 13.13 -16.88
CA LEU A 11 18.47 12.61 -15.81
C LEU A 11 19.17 12.72 -14.46
N SER A 12 18.41 13.18 -13.46
CA SER A 12 18.78 13.01 -12.04
C SER A 12 18.90 11.52 -11.69
N GLU A 13 19.56 11.23 -10.56
CA GLU A 13 19.71 9.86 -10.07
C GLU A 13 18.36 9.17 -9.86
N GLN A 14 17.37 9.89 -9.30
CA GLN A 14 16.02 9.39 -9.09
C GLN A 14 15.32 9.05 -10.42
N GLU A 15 15.45 9.90 -11.43
CA GLU A 15 14.86 9.67 -12.75
C GLU A 15 15.54 8.49 -13.48
N ARG A 16 16.85 8.32 -13.29
CA ARG A 16 17.61 7.20 -13.84
C ARG A 16 17.15 5.88 -13.23
N LEU A 17 17.00 5.81 -11.90
CA LEU A 17 16.46 4.64 -11.22
C LEU A 17 15.03 4.32 -11.69
N GLY A 18 14.19 5.34 -11.85
CA GLY A 18 12.84 5.19 -12.38
C GLY A 18 12.82 4.62 -13.81
N LEU A 19 13.74 5.06 -14.67
CA LEU A 19 13.89 4.56 -16.04
C LEU A 19 14.44 3.13 -16.08
N GLN A 20 15.40 2.80 -15.22
CA GLN A 20 15.94 1.44 -15.09
C GLN A 20 14.85 0.47 -14.64
N ALA A 21 14.10 0.81 -13.60
CA ALA A 21 12.95 0.03 -13.15
C ALA A 21 11.87 -0.15 -14.24
N PHE A 22 11.61 0.91 -15.04
CA PHE A 22 10.73 0.78 -16.20
C PHE A 22 11.26 -0.22 -17.23
N ARG A 23 12.55 -0.16 -17.57
CA ARG A 23 13.20 -1.11 -18.49
C ARG A 23 13.16 -2.54 -17.94
N LEU A 24 13.42 -2.73 -16.65
CA LEU A 24 13.32 -4.02 -15.99
C LEU A 24 11.94 -4.66 -16.20
N ARG A 25 10.86 -3.87 -16.07
CA ARG A 25 9.48 -4.37 -16.31
C ARG A 25 9.20 -4.77 -17.75
N LEU A 26 9.97 -4.28 -18.72
CA LEU A 26 9.83 -4.66 -20.12
C LEU A 26 10.50 -6.00 -20.43
N ASN A 27 11.46 -6.43 -19.60
CA ASN A 27 12.22 -7.66 -19.81
C ASN A 27 11.33 -8.91 -19.73
N ALA A 28 11.64 -9.90 -20.56
CA ALA A 28 10.90 -11.17 -20.61
C ALA A 28 10.96 -11.93 -19.27
N SER A 29 12.14 -11.96 -18.63
CA SER A 29 12.32 -12.62 -17.33
C SER A 29 11.48 -12.00 -16.23
N TYR A 30 11.31 -10.68 -16.24
CA TYR A 30 10.43 -10.01 -15.27
C TYR A 30 8.98 -10.43 -15.47
N LYS A 31 8.49 -10.43 -16.72
CA LYS A 31 7.12 -10.85 -17.05
C LYS A 31 6.87 -12.31 -16.69
N GLU A 32 7.81 -13.19 -17.01
CA GLU A 32 7.76 -14.61 -16.63
C GLU A 32 7.70 -14.78 -15.11
N ALA A 33 8.52 -14.03 -14.35
CA ALA A 33 8.48 -14.05 -12.89
C ALA A 33 7.12 -13.56 -12.34
N LYS A 34 6.47 -12.58 -12.98
CA LYS A 34 5.12 -12.14 -12.59
C LYS A 34 4.05 -13.19 -12.88
N GLU A 35 4.15 -13.91 -14.00
CA GLU A 35 3.22 -14.96 -14.40
C GLU A 35 3.33 -16.18 -13.47
N ASN A 36 4.56 -16.55 -13.13
CA ASN A 36 4.94 -17.70 -12.31
C ASN A 36 5.22 -17.35 -10.84
N ARG A 37 4.68 -16.22 -10.35
CA ARG A 37 4.97 -15.72 -9.00
C ARG A 37 4.63 -16.78 -7.93
N PRO A 38 5.51 -16.97 -6.93
CA PRO A 38 5.25 -17.92 -5.87
C PRO A 38 4.00 -17.53 -5.09
N HIS A 39 3.31 -18.52 -4.49
CA HIS A 39 2.14 -18.29 -3.63
C HIS A 39 0.99 -17.47 -4.26
N LYS A 40 0.87 -17.46 -5.59
CA LYS A 40 -0.26 -16.89 -6.31
C LYS A 40 -1.58 -17.44 -5.75
N SER A 41 -2.55 -16.55 -5.53
CA SER A 41 -3.89 -16.83 -5.00
C SER A 41 -3.95 -17.37 -3.56
N SER A 42 -2.84 -17.40 -2.85
CA SER A 42 -2.81 -17.85 -1.46
C SER A 42 -3.42 -16.82 -0.50
N SER A 43 -4.00 -17.29 0.61
CA SER A 43 -4.44 -16.40 1.71
C SER A 43 -3.24 -15.71 2.35
N TRP A 44 -3.39 -14.42 2.65
CA TRP A 44 -2.43 -13.65 3.43
C TRP A 44 -2.23 -14.24 4.85
N GLY A 45 -3.26 -14.89 5.41
CA GLY A 45 -3.26 -15.47 6.77
C GLY A 45 -2.45 -16.76 6.98
N GLY A 46 -1.84 -17.33 5.93
CA GLY A 46 -0.76 -18.31 6.10
C GLY A 46 -1.15 -19.80 6.06
N GLY A 47 -2.19 -20.20 5.33
CA GLY A 47 -2.40 -21.62 5.02
C GLY A 47 -1.31 -22.17 4.07
N GLY A 48 -0.41 -23.04 4.57
CA GLY A 48 0.45 -23.90 3.72
C GLY A 48 1.96 -23.90 4.00
N GLY A 49 2.40 -24.11 5.25
CA GLY A 49 3.79 -24.54 5.55
C GLY A 49 4.91 -23.56 5.15
N ARG A 50 4.73 -22.26 5.44
CA ARG A 50 5.65 -21.20 4.96
C ARG A 50 6.72 -20.82 5.99
N PRO A 51 7.92 -20.42 5.54
CA PRO A 51 8.92 -19.81 6.41
C PRO A 51 8.37 -18.51 7.00
N GLN A 52 8.45 -18.38 8.32
CA GLN A 52 7.99 -17.23 9.10
C GLN A 52 9.24 -16.44 9.50
N LEU A 53 9.54 -15.33 8.83
CA LEU A 53 10.58 -14.41 9.28
C LEU A 53 10.05 -13.50 10.41
N HIS A 54 8.75 -13.20 10.42
CA HIS A 54 8.16 -12.22 11.34
C HIS A 54 6.95 -12.68 12.17
N ARG A 55 6.74 -14.00 12.34
CA ARG A 55 5.63 -14.49 13.18
C ARG A 55 6.09 -14.75 14.61
N ASP A 56 6.13 -13.69 15.42
CA ASP A 56 6.23 -13.74 16.90
C ASP A 56 5.82 -12.35 17.44
N GLN A 57 4.74 -12.08 18.17
CA GLN A 57 3.78 -12.85 18.95
C GLN A 57 2.50 -11.98 19.07
N HIS A 58 1.32 -12.52 18.73
CA HIS A 58 0.00 -11.90 18.98
C HIS A 58 -0.21 -10.45 18.48
N ALA A 59 -0.34 -10.25 17.17
CA ALA A 59 -1.10 -9.12 16.62
C ALA A 59 -1.48 -9.38 15.16
N VAL A 60 -2.52 -10.20 14.92
CA VAL A 60 -3.47 -9.78 13.88
C VAL A 60 -3.95 -8.43 14.39
N ILE A 61 -3.68 -7.36 13.65
CA ILE A 61 -4.21 -6.03 13.98
C ILE A 61 -5.72 -6.24 14.12
N PRO A 62 -6.31 -6.09 15.33
CA PRO A 62 -7.75 -5.97 15.40
C PRO A 62 -8.09 -4.75 14.54
N PRO A 63 -9.15 -4.78 13.71
CA PRO A 63 -9.64 -3.57 13.07
C PRO A 63 -9.64 -2.47 14.11
N ALA A 64 -9.17 -1.27 13.73
CA ALA A 64 -9.09 -0.12 14.62
C ALA A 64 -10.30 -0.15 15.55
N VAL A 65 -10.05 -0.24 16.88
CA VAL A 65 -11.12 -0.39 17.88
C VAL A 65 -12.25 0.53 17.45
N PRO A 66 -13.47 0.00 17.18
CA PRO A 66 -14.55 0.86 16.79
C PRO A 66 -14.66 1.90 17.89
N VAL A 67 -14.38 3.15 17.53
CA VAL A 67 -14.82 4.28 18.35
C VAL A 67 -16.29 3.97 18.55
N VAL A 68 -16.70 3.72 19.80
CA VAL A 68 -18.10 3.39 20.12
C VAL A 68 -18.92 4.51 19.52
N ALA A 69 -19.50 4.21 18.35
CA ALA A 69 -20.26 5.19 17.61
C ALA A 69 -21.51 5.40 18.44
N ASP A 70 -21.75 6.65 18.82
CA ASP A 70 -23.09 7.04 19.24
C ASP A 70 -24.03 6.61 18.09
N PRO A 71 -25.02 5.74 18.34
CA PRO A 71 -25.92 5.24 17.30
C PRO A 71 -26.73 6.35 16.63
N ASN A 72 -26.70 7.58 17.17
CA ASN A 72 -27.30 8.77 16.58
C ASN A 72 -26.30 9.76 15.98
N ALA A 73 -24.99 9.52 16.09
CA ALA A 73 -23.99 10.34 15.44
C ALA A 73 -23.77 9.84 14.01
N VAL A 74 -24.29 10.60 13.03
CA VAL A 74 -23.76 10.53 11.67
C VAL A 74 -22.32 11.04 11.74
N GLN A 75 -21.37 10.12 11.91
CA GLN A 75 -19.95 10.44 11.75
C GLN A 75 -19.78 10.92 10.31
N ALA A 76 -19.58 12.23 10.14
CA ALA A 76 -19.11 12.76 8.87
C ALA A 76 -17.82 12.03 8.53
N ALA A 77 -17.79 11.39 7.35
CA ALA A 77 -16.59 10.72 6.87
C ALA A 77 -15.40 11.68 7.01
N PRO A 78 -14.23 11.22 7.52
CA PRO A 78 -13.02 12.02 7.45
C PRO A 78 -12.84 12.51 6.01
N PRO A 79 -12.22 13.67 5.74
CA PRO A 79 -12.02 14.15 4.37
C PRO A 79 -11.31 13.06 3.55
N ALA A 80 -12.11 12.31 2.80
CA ALA A 80 -11.71 10.98 2.38
C ALA A 80 -10.77 11.10 1.18
N ARG A 81 -9.65 10.39 1.26
CA ARG A 81 -8.70 10.29 0.17
C ARG A 81 -9.31 9.42 -0.91
N ARG A 82 -9.36 9.96 -2.13
CA ARG A 82 -9.74 9.22 -3.33
C ARG A 82 -8.48 8.81 -4.03
N LEU A 83 -8.39 7.55 -4.46
CA LEU A 83 -7.41 7.13 -5.44
C LEU A 83 -7.85 7.61 -6.82
N ALA A 84 -7.89 8.93 -7.03
CA ALA A 84 -8.36 9.56 -8.26
C ALA A 84 -7.50 10.80 -8.55
N GLY A 85 -7.31 11.10 -9.84
CA GLY A 85 -6.46 12.20 -10.28
C GLY A 85 -4.97 11.87 -10.18
N ARG A 86 -4.17 12.87 -9.81
CA ARG A 86 -2.72 12.76 -9.67
C ARG A 86 -2.36 12.48 -8.21
N ILE A 87 -1.68 11.36 -7.98
CA ILE A 87 -1.24 10.92 -6.66
C ILE A 87 0.29 11.01 -6.59
N ALA A 88 0.81 11.70 -5.59
CA ALA A 88 2.24 11.69 -5.29
C ALA A 88 2.56 10.52 -4.36
N VAL A 89 3.55 9.72 -4.74
CA VAL A 89 4.03 8.58 -3.96
C VAL A 89 5.49 8.82 -3.63
N GLY A 90 5.75 9.07 -2.36
CA GLY A 90 7.11 9.10 -1.85
C GLY A 90 7.58 7.69 -1.52
N LEU A 91 8.75 7.30 -2.01
CA LEU A 91 9.30 5.96 -1.84
C LEU A 91 10.67 6.08 -1.19
N PHE A 92 10.75 5.75 0.09
CA PHE A 92 12.00 5.60 0.81
C PHE A 92 12.52 4.18 0.65
N ILE A 93 13.78 4.05 0.24
CA ILE A 93 14.53 2.81 0.29
C ILE A 93 15.64 3.02 1.30
N VAL A 94 15.47 2.45 2.49
CA VAL A 94 16.36 2.68 3.63
C VAL A 94 17.44 1.60 3.63
N SER A 95 18.68 2.02 3.41
CA SER A 95 19.87 1.19 3.43
C SER A 95 20.62 1.40 4.75
N GLY A 96 20.69 0.35 5.56
CA GLY A 96 21.38 0.37 6.85
C GLY A 96 22.83 -0.13 6.78
N PRO A 97 23.48 -0.33 7.94
CA PRO A 97 24.81 -0.92 8.01
C PRO A 97 24.80 -2.45 7.81
N GLY A 98 25.90 -2.99 7.27
CA GLY A 98 26.15 -4.43 7.21
C GLY A 98 25.06 -5.20 6.45
N ALA A 99 24.42 -6.18 7.12
CA ALA A 99 23.36 -7.00 6.53
C ALA A 99 22.07 -6.22 6.21
N LEU A 100 21.93 -4.99 6.72
CA LEU A 100 20.78 -4.11 6.47
C LEU A 100 20.97 -3.26 5.20
N ALA A 101 22.12 -3.36 4.55
CA ALA A 101 22.42 -2.59 3.35
C ALA A 101 21.54 -3.03 2.17
N MET A 102 21.00 -2.06 1.44
CA MET A 102 20.21 -2.30 0.24
C MET A 102 21.08 -2.20 -1.01
N THR A 103 21.19 -3.28 -1.76
CA THR A 103 21.96 -3.29 -3.03
C THR A 103 21.20 -2.56 -4.15
N ASP A 104 21.92 -2.07 -5.16
CA ASP A 104 21.33 -1.39 -6.32
C ASP A 104 20.27 -2.25 -7.03
N ALA A 105 20.52 -3.55 -7.19
CA ALA A 105 19.57 -4.49 -7.78
C ALA A 105 18.28 -4.62 -6.95
N GLN A 106 18.39 -4.57 -5.62
CA GLN A 106 17.22 -4.57 -4.73
C GLN A 106 16.46 -3.24 -4.84
N GLN A 107 17.15 -2.11 -4.90
CA GLN A 107 16.54 -0.79 -5.09
C GLN A 107 15.76 -0.73 -6.41
N GLU A 108 16.37 -1.16 -7.53
CA GLU A 108 15.73 -1.22 -8.84
C GLU A 108 14.51 -2.16 -8.82
N LYS A 109 14.64 -3.33 -8.20
CA LYS A 109 13.55 -4.29 -8.03
C LYS A 109 12.38 -3.68 -7.26
N ILE A 110 12.64 -3.02 -6.12
CA ILE A 110 11.59 -2.36 -5.33
C ILE A 110 10.82 -1.36 -6.19
N ILE A 111 11.53 -0.46 -6.89
CA ILE A 111 10.91 0.56 -7.73
C ILE A 111 10.07 -0.08 -8.84
N ALA A 112 10.56 -1.15 -9.47
CA ALA A 112 9.83 -1.87 -10.49
C ALA A 112 8.55 -2.51 -9.93
N GLU A 113 8.61 -3.16 -8.77
CA GLU A 113 7.45 -3.79 -8.13
C GLU A 113 6.41 -2.76 -7.69
N VAL A 114 6.83 -1.64 -7.08
CA VAL A 114 5.95 -0.52 -6.73
C VAL A 114 5.25 0.03 -7.97
N GLN A 115 6.01 0.32 -9.04
CA GLN A 115 5.43 0.79 -10.29
C GLN A 115 4.44 -0.23 -10.89
N ASN A 116 4.71 -1.53 -10.79
CA ASN A 116 3.82 -2.57 -11.30
C ASN A 116 2.51 -2.63 -10.50
N GLY A 117 2.58 -2.65 -9.17
CA GLY A 117 1.42 -2.65 -8.28
C GLY A 117 0.53 -1.42 -8.48
N LEU A 118 1.14 -0.24 -8.55
CA LEU A 118 0.39 1.00 -8.79
C LEU A 118 -0.15 1.10 -10.22
N SER A 119 0.56 0.57 -11.23
CA SER A 119 0.03 0.47 -12.59
C SER A 119 -1.21 -0.42 -12.64
N PHE A 120 -1.23 -1.51 -11.87
CA PHE A 120 -2.44 -2.34 -11.73
C PHE A 120 -3.58 -1.55 -11.10
N LEU A 121 -3.37 -0.90 -9.95
CA LEU A 121 -4.43 -0.10 -9.31
C LEU A 121 -4.96 1.00 -10.25
N GLY A 122 -4.08 1.82 -10.82
CA GLY A 122 -4.50 2.85 -11.77
C GLY A 122 -5.20 2.27 -13.01
N GLY A 123 -4.78 1.10 -13.47
CA GLY A 123 -5.43 0.36 -14.55
C GLY A 123 -6.82 -0.16 -14.22
N GLN A 124 -7.14 -0.39 -12.93
CA GLN A 124 -8.47 -0.81 -12.48
C GLN A 124 -9.45 0.37 -12.31
N ALA A 125 -8.96 1.63 -12.32
CA ALA A 125 -9.82 2.79 -12.18
C ALA A 125 -10.84 2.87 -13.33
N PRO A 126 -12.16 2.88 -13.06
CA PRO A 126 -13.19 2.92 -14.09
C PRO A 126 -13.08 4.14 -15.01
N ALA A 127 -12.83 5.33 -14.44
CA ALA A 127 -12.69 6.57 -15.20
C ALA A 127 -11.31 6.76 -15.87
N LYS A 128 -10.35 5.85 -15.64
CA LYS A 128 -8.97 5.95 -16.17
C LYS A 128 -8.29 7.29 -15.85
N ASP A 129 -8.62 7.87 -14.70
CA ASP A 129 -8.21 9.20 -14.26
C ASP A 129 -7.09 9.18 -13.21
N VAL A 130 -6.46 8.02 -13.00
CA VAL A 130 -5.42 7.82 -11.99
C VAL A 130 -4.03 7.94 -12.62
N THR A 131 -3.22 8.84 -12.10
CA THR A 131 -1.80 9.00 -12.47
C THR A 131 -0.93 9.07 -11.23
N PHE A 132 0.20 8.36 -11.26
CA PHE A 132 1.16 8.37 -10.15
C PHE A 132 2.39 9.22 -10.51
N ALA A 133 2.79 10.06 -9.57
CA ALA A 133 4.03 10.83 -9.63
C ALA A 133 4.94 10.38 -8.48
N TYR A 134 6.12 9.91 -8.80
CA TYR A 134 7.03 9.32 -7.82
C TYR A 134 8.04 10.35 -7.30
N ASP A 135 8.39 10.21 -6.03
CA ASP A 135 9.53 10.86 -5.39
C ASP A 135 10.33 9.77 -4.67
N THR A 136 11.50 9.39 -5.20
CA THR A 136 12.25 8.23 -4.69
C THR A 136 13.46 8.70 -3.90
N GLN A 137 13.58 8.26 -2.66
CA GLN A 137 14.63 8.61 -1.72
C GLN A 137 15.37 7.33 -1.35
N VAL A 138 16.57 7.14 -1.90
CA VAL A 138 17.49 6.10 -1.44
C VAL A 138 18.34 6.74 -0.34
N VAL A 139 18.15 6.29 0.90
CA VAL A 139 18.81 6.89 2.07
C VAL A 139 19.74 5.88 2.72
N GLN A 140 20.99 6.28 2.88
CA GLN A 140 21.98 5.51 3.63
C GLN A 140 22.05 6.05 5.05
N ILE A 141 21.80 5.19 6.03
CA ILE A 141 21.87 5.52 7.45
C ILE A 141 22.84 4.60 8.19
N THR A 142 23.26 5.02 9.38
CA THR A 142 24.18 4.24 10.24
C THR A 142 23.50 3.66 11.47
N THR A 143 22.22 3.99 11.69
CA THR A 143 21.41 3.43 12.78
C THR A 143 21.42 1.90 12.71
N PRO A 144 21.85 1.19 13.77
CA PRO A 144 21.81 -0.28 13.80
C PRO A 144 20.37 -0.79 13.94
N ASP A 145 20.17 -2.10 13.77
CA ASP A 145 18.86 -2.70 14.01
C ASP A 145 18.41 -2.56 15.48
N THR A 146 17.11 -2.58 15.70
CA THR A 146 16.54 -2.54 17.05
C THR A 146 16.71 -3.91 17.71
N ALA A 147 17.70 -4.03 18.61
CA ALA A 147 17.93 -5.26 19.35
C ALA A 147 17.05 -5.38 20.61
N GLY A 148 16.68 -6.61 20.95
CA GLY A 148 16.11 -6.98 22.25
C GLY A 148 14.60 -7.18 22.26
N GLN A 149 14.08 -7.55 23.45
CA GLN A 149 12.64 -7.71 23.66
C GLN A 149 11.96 -6.34 23.74
N ARG A 150 10.83 -6.20 23.05
CA ARG A 150 9.98 -5.02 23.14
C ARG A 150 9.54 -4.76 24.59
N PRO A 151 9.69 -3.53 25.12
CA PRO A 151 9.14 -3.18 26.43
C PRO A 151 7.62 -3.36 26.49
N VAL A 152 7.12 -3.89 27.62
CA VAL A 152 5.67 -4.03 27.86
C VAL A 152 4.99 -2.66 27.77
N GLY A 153 3.85 -2.61 27.06
CA GLY A 153 3.07 -1.38 26.89
C GLY A 153 3.56 -0.44 25.79
N ARG A 154 4.71 -0.71 25.14
CA ARG A 154 5.16 0.07 23.98
C ARG A 154 4.49 -0.40 22.70
N ASP A 155 4.04 0.51 21.83
CA ASP A 155 3.56 0.16 20.49
C ASP A 155 4.66 -0.64 19.74
N PRO A 156 4.39 -1.89 19.33
CA PRO A 156 5.41 -2.70 18.68
C PRO A 156 5.87 -2.13 17.33
N TYR A 157 5.00 -1.46 16.59
CA TYR A 157 5.38 -0.85 15.31
C TYR A 157 6.37 0.29 15.54
N GLU A 158 6.04 1.23 16.43
CA GLU A 158 6.96 2.33 16.78
C GLU A 158 8.23 1.86 17.49
N HIS A 159 8.22 0.70 18.14
CA HIS A 159 9.44 0.17 18.76
C HIS A 159 10.51 -0.16 17.71
N PHE A 160 10.12 -0.88 16.66
CA PHE A 160 11.03 -1.35 15.62
C PHE A 160 11.25 -0.31 14.51
N GLU A 161 10.23 0.49 14.19
CA GLU A 161 10.27 1.42 13.06
C GLU A 161 10.96 2.74 13.40
N ALA A 162 10.69 3.31 14.58
CA ALA A 162 11.05 4.70 14.87
C ALA A 162 12.55 4.98 14.75
N PRO A 163 13.49 4.16 15.26
CA PRO A 163 14.91 4.50 15.21
C PRO A 163 15.44 4.75 13.79
N TRP A 164 15.21 3.82 12.87
CA TRP A 164 15.73 3.92 11.50
C TRP A 164 14.89 4.84 10.63
N ARG A 165 13.55 4.89 10.83
CA ARG A 165 12.67 5.80 10.08
C ARG A 165 13.02 7.25 10.38
N ASP A 166 13.22 7.56 11.66
CA ASP A 166 13.48 8.93 12.10
C ASP A 166 14.84 9.40 11.58
N ASP A 167 15.87 8.55 11.64
CA ASP A 167 17.18 8.82 11.04
C ASP A 167 17.06 9.04 9.52
N ALA A 168 16.36 8.16 8.81
CA ALA A 168 16.07 8.30 7.38
C ALA A 168 15.39 9.63 7.03
N LEU A 169 14.36 10.04 7.77
CA LEU A 169 13.66 11.32 7.55
C LEU A 169 14.58 12.53 7.82
N THR A 170 15.35 12.48 8.90
CA THR A 170 16.27 13.57 9.24
C THR A 170 17.43 13.69 8.26
N SER A 171 17.88 12.58 7.67
CA SER A 171 18.94 12.56 6.65
C SER A 171 18.58 13.36 5.39
N ILE A 172 17.28 13.51 5.10
CA ILE A 172 16.77 14.31 3.98
C ILE A 172 16.12 15.62 4.42
N GLY A 173 16.37 16.06 5.66
CA GLY A 173 15.94 17.37 6.16
C GLY A 173 14.51 17.47 6.67
N HIS A 174 13.82 16.34 6.88
CA HIS A 174 12.52 16.33 7.55
C HIS A 174 12.68 16.06 9.06
N PRO A 175 11.76 16.52 9.92
CA PRO A 175 11.77 16.18 11.34
C PRO A 175 11.72 14.66 11.59
N ALA A 176 12.13 14.21 12.77
CA ALA A 176 11.90 12.85 13.22
C ALA A 176 10.40 12.56 13.46
N GLY A 177 10.04 11.27 13.50
CA GLY A 177 8.74 10.77 13.90
C GLY A 177 7.62 11.00 12.88
N LEU A 178 6.39 10.79 13.32
CA LEU A 178 5.18 10.96 12.49
C LEU A 178 5.01 12.40 11.97
N ALA A 179 5.57 13.40 12.66
CA ALA A 179 5.59 14.78 12.17
C ALA A 179 6.48 14.93 10.93
N GLY A 180 7.60 14.18 10.87
CA GLY A 180 8.45 14.04 9.70
C GLY A 180 7.75 13.49 8.49
N ILE A 181 7.05 12.36 8.66
CA ILE A 181 6.24 11.73 7.61
C ILE A 181 5.23 12.75 7.04
N ARG A 182 4.46 13.41 7.89
CA ARG A 182 3.47 14.42 7.45
C ARG A 182 4.11 15.60 6.75
N SER A 183 5.29 16.03 7.22
CA SER A 183 6.07 17.10 6.60
C SER A 183 6.49 16.72 5.17
N TYR A 184 7.06 15.52 5.00
CA TYR A 184 7.47 14.99 3.70
C TYR A 184 6.28 14.79 2.74
N ILE A 185 5.20 14.15 3.20
CA ILE A 185 3.96 13.95 2.41
C ILE A 185 3.42 15.29 1.89
N ARG A 186 3.41 16.34 2.74
CA ARG A 186 2.97 17.68 2.33
C ARG A 186 3.92 18.29 1.29
N ALA A 187 5.23 18.11 1.46
CA ALA A 187 6.23 18.62 0.52
C ALA A 187 6.06 17.98 -0.87
N ILE A 188 5.96 16.65 -0.95
CA ILE A 188 5.81 15.96 -2.25
C ILE A 188 4.45 16.24 -2.89
N LYS A 189 3.38 16.40 -2.10
CA LYS A 189 2.06 16.78 -2.61
C LYS A 189 2.15 18.10 -3.38
N THR A 190 2.78 19.11 -2.77
CA THR A 190 2.98 20.43 -3.39
C THR A 190 3.92 20.34 -4.59
N ALA A 191 5.10 19.74 -4.43
CA ALA A 191 6.12 19.67 -5.46
C ALA A 191 5.63 18.95 -6.73
N LYS A 192 4.86 17.87 -6.57
CA LYS A 192 4.33 17.08 -7.68
C LYS A 192 2.94 17.54 -8.16
N ARG A 193 2.38 18.59 -7.53
CA ARG A 193 1.02 19.13 -7.81
C ARG A 193 -0.06 18.05 -7.75
N ALA A 194 0.03 17.20 -6.73
CA ALA A 194 -0.87 16.06 -6.56
C ALA A 194 -2.10 16.41 -5.72
N GLN A 195 -3.24 15.78 -6.03
CA GLN A 195 -4.47 15.88 -5.23
C GLN A 195 -4.31 15.13 -3.90
N VAL A 196 -3.63 13.98 -3.93
CA VAL A 196 -3.34 13.15 -2.76
C VAL A 196 -1.85 12.81 -2.73
N ALA A 197 -1.29 12.65 -1.52
CA ALA A 197 0.05 12.14 -1.35
C ALA A 197 0.14 11.19 -0.16
N TYR A 198 1.02 10.21 -0.26
CA TYR A 198 1.41 9.30 0.81
C TYR A 198 2.87 8.90 0.60
N CYS A 199 3.48 8.26 1.59
CA CYS A 199 4.82 7.69 1.42
C CYS A 199 4.88 6.22 1.82
N ALA A 200 5.92 5.55 1.35
CA ALA A 200 6.23 4.17 1.66
C ALA A 200 7.69 4.03 2.06
N PHE A 201 7.98 3.10 2.95
CA PHE A 201 9.34 2.73 3.34
C PHE A 201 9.62 1.26 2.99
N PHE A 202 10.75 1.02 2.33
CA PHE A 202 11.31 -0.32 2.13
C PHE A 202 12.59 -0.47 2.92
N THR A 203 12.76 -1.62 3.56
CA THR A 203 13.86 -1.83 4.51
C THR A 203 14.24 -3.30 4.67
N HIS A 204 15.44 -3.55 5.21
CA HIS A 204 15.88 -4.84 5.76
C HIS A 204 15.90 -4.88 7.29
N TYR A 205 15.50 -3.78 7.95
CA TYR A 205 15.44 -3.70 9.41
C TYR A 205 14.32 -4.58 9.94
N GLN A 206 14.50 -5.09 11.16
CA GLN A 206 13.45 -5.82 11.84
C GLN A 206 12.16 -4.98 11.91
N LEU A 207 11.03 -5.61 11.58
CA LEU A 207 9.69 -5.02 11.68
C LEU A 207 8.81 -5.87 12.61
N ASN A 208 7.76 -5.25 13.16
CA ASN A 208 6.70 -6.00 13.85
C ASN A 208 5.88 -6.87 12.89
N HIS A 209 5.59 -6.36 11.70
CA HIS A 209 4.95 -7.09 10.62
C HIS A 209 5.66 -6.73 9.31
N PHE A 210 5.73 -7.67 8.38
CA PHE A 210 6.56 -7.50 7.17
C PHE A 210 6.02 -6.45 6.19
N ALA A 211 4.72 -6.16 6.22
CA ALA A 211 4.09 -5.12 5.41
C ALA A 211 2.88 -4.54 6.15
N TYR A 212 2.74 -3.22 6.22
CA TYR A 212 1.57 -2.61 6.88
C TYR A 212 1.38 -1.16 6.47
N CYS A 213 0.13 -0.70 6.52
CA CYS A 213 -0.26 0.70 6.39
C CYS A 213 -0.62 1.33 7.76
N ARG A 214 -0.13 2.53 8.05
CA ARG A 214 -0.49 3.34 9.22
C ARG A 214 -0.88 4.75 8.80
N GLY A 215 -2.16 4.93 8.48
CA GLY A 215 -2.73 6.21 8.10
C GLY A 215 -2.29 6.65 6.71
N GLU A 216 -1.29 7.54 6.64
CA GLU A 216 -0.85 8.16 5.38
C GLU A 216 0.48 7.61 4.87
N TYR A 217 0.99 6.51 5.44
CA TYR A 217 2.19 5.84 4.97
C TYR A 217 2.10 4.33 5.15
N LEU A 218 2.96 3.60 4.44
CA LEU A 218 3.13 2.16 4.59
C LEU A 218 4.60 1.78 4.74
N VAL A 219 4.86 0.61 5.30
CA VAL A 219 6.21 0.06 5.49
C VAL A 219 6.22 -1.36 4.98
N MET A 220 7.31 -1.76 4.31
CA MET A 220 7.52 -3.10 3.79
C MET A 220 8.96 -3.58 4.00
N HIS A 221 9.11 -4.81 4.45
CA HIS A 221 10.39 -5.52 4.48
C HIS A 221 10.68 -6.10 3.09
N TYR A 222 11.92 -5.94 2.60
CA TYR A 222 12.29 -6.41 1.26
C TYR A 222 12.08 -7.92 1.06
N ALA A 223 12.43 -8.73 2.08
CA ALA A 223 12.28 -10.18 2.02
C ALA A 223 10.82 -10.67 1.94
N ASN A 224 9.85 -9.77 2.17
CA ASN A 224 8.42 -10.05 2.02
C ASN A 224 7.95 -11.29 2.80
N ASP A 225 8.47 -11.52 4.01
CA ASP A 225 8.17 -12.69 4.86
C ASP A 225 8.20 -14.04 4.12
N GLY A 226 9.15 -14.22 3.20
CA GLY A 226 9.29 -15.46 2.43
C GLY A 226 8.26 -15.64 1.31
N TRP A 227 7.34 -14.69 1.10
CA TRP A 227 6.47 -14.66 -0.07
C TRP A 227 7.23 -14.45 -1.38
N GLY A 228 8.51 -14.09 -1.31
CA GLY A 228 9.34 -13.79 -2.46
C GLY A 228 9.19 -12.35 -2.90
N THR A 229 10.30 -11.79 -3.38
CA THR A 229 10.38 -10.40 -3.85
C THR A 229 9.57 -10.17 -5.12
N ASP A 230 9.11 -11.24 -5.76
CA ASP A 230 8.17 -11.20 -6.88
C ASP A 230 6.70 -10.98 -6.49
N ASN A 231 6.40 -10.89 -5.20
CA ASN A 231 5.08 -10.49 -4.70
C ASN A 231 5.09 -9.12 -4.02
N LEU A 232 6.19 -8.36 -4.12
CA LEU A 232 6.21 -7.01 -3.56
C LEU A 232 5.16 -6.12 -4.22
N ASP A 233 4.91 -6.30 -5.52
CA ASP A 233 3.89 -5.54 -6.26
C ASP A 233 2.47 -5.75 -5.72
N SER A 234 2.10 -6.99 -5.39
CA SER A 234 0.75 -7.34 -4.93
C SER A 234 0.52 -6.91 -3.50
N VAL A 235 1.52 -7.14 -2.63
CA VAL A 235 1.48 -6.67 -1.26
C VAL A 235 1.47 -5.14 -1.22
N PHE A 236 2.31 -4.46 -2.01
CA PHE A 236 2.30 -3.00 -2.07
C PHE A 236 0.95 -2.44 -2.56
N ALA A 237 0.33 -3.08 -3.57
CA ALA A 237 -0.99 -2.69 -4.05
C ALA A 237 -2.07 -2.89 -2.97
N HIS A 238 -2.01 -3.99 -2.22
CA HIS A 238 -2.87 -4.27 -1.07
C HIS A 238 -2.73 -3.19 0.02
N GLU A 239 -1.50 -2.92 0.48
CA GLU A 239 -1.24 -1.90 1.49
C GLU A 239 -1.61 -0.48 1.03
N THR A 240 -1.41 -0.19 -0.26
CA THR A 240 -1.90 1.06 -0.87
C THR A 240 -3.41 1.15 -0.76
N GLY A 241 -4.15 0.03 -0.87
CA GLY A 241 -5.59 0.01 -0.67
C GLY A 241 -6.02 0.55 0.68
N HIS A 242 -5.31 0.17 1.75
CA HIS A 242 -5.56 0.69 3.09
C HIS A 242 -5.32 2.21 3.22
N VAL A 243 -4.33 2.78 2.51
CA VAL A 243 -4.10 4.24 2.47
C VAL A 243 -5.34 5.00 1.99
N PHE A 244 -6.15 4.37 1.12
CA PHE A 244 -7.38 4.93 0.57
C PHE A 244 -8.65 4.41 1.28
N GLY A 245 -8.50 3.62 2.34
CA GLY A 245 -9.61 3.19 3.18
C GLY A 245 -10.26 1.86 2.77
N ALA A 246 -9.62 1.06 1.92
CA ALA A 246 -10.03 -0.31 1.68
C ALA A 246 -9.78 -1.18 2.92
N PRO A 247 -10.76 -1.99 3.36
CA PRO A 247 -10.57 -2.94 4.44
C PRO A 247 -9.92 -4.23 3.93
N ASP A 248 -9.39 -5.03 4.85
CA ASP A 248 -9.03 -6.42 4.58
C ASP A 248 -10.27 -7.27 4.31
N GLU A 249 -10.15 -8.22 3.38
CA GLU A 249 -11.25 -9.11 2.99
C GLU A 249 -11.00 -10.59 3.36
N TYR A 250 -9.80 -10.97 3.82
CA TYR A 250 -9.52 -12.35 4.23
C TYR A 250 -10.05 -12.68 5.62
N ALA A 251 -10.38 -13.95 5.85
CA ALA A 251 -10.98 -14.41 7.09
C ALA A 251 -10.09 -14.10 8.32
N GLU A 252 -8.77 -14.29 8.19
CA GLU A 252 -7.82 -14.14 9.30
C GLU A 252 -7.62 -12.70 9.77
N SER A 253 -8.08 -11.69 9.00
CA SER A 253 -8.10 -10.28 9.48
C SER A 253 -9.24 -10.02 10.46
N GLY A 254 -10.18 -10.96 10.59
CA GLY A 254 -11.42 -10.73 11.33
C GLY A 254 -12.39 -9.82 10.59
N CYS A 255 -12.33 -9.77 9.24
CA CYS A 255 -13.27 -8.98 8.45
C CYS A 255 -14.74 -9.33 8.78
N ASP A 256 -15.62 -8.35 8.57
CA ASP A 256 -17.08 -8.53 8.59
C ASP A 256 -17.71 -7.87 7.35
N CYS A 257 -18.99 -8.15 7.07
CA CYS A 257 -19.73 -7.60 5.92
C CYS A 257 -20.39 -6.26 6.21
N GLY A 258 -20.09 -5.67 7.38
CA GLY A 258 -20.58 -4.38 7.81
C GLY A 258 -19.55 -3.28 7.56
N GLY A 259 -19.52 -2.33 8.48
CA GLY A 259 -18.62 -1.19 8.44
C GLY A 259 -18.99 -0.13 7.40
N SER A 260 -18.18 0.92 7.39
CA SER A 260 -18.26 2.04 6.44
C SER A 260 -16.84 2.36 6.00
N HIS A 261 -16.51 1.95 4.78
CA HIS A 261 -15.14 2.01 4.27
C HIS A 261 -15.00 2.92 3.05
N GLY A 262 -13.85 3.59 2.95
CA GLY A 262 -13.57 4.56 1.90
C GLY A 262 -14.46 5.81 1.91
N VAL A 263 -14.30 6.65 0.88
CA VAL A 263 -15.09 7.89 0.70
C VAL A 263 -16.59 7.66 0.51
N TYR A 264 -16.97 6.49 0.01
CA TYR A 264 -18.36 6.15 -0.28
C TYR A 264 -19.05 5.43 0.88
N GLY A 265 -18.33 5.17 1.99
CA GLY A 265 -18.88 4.48 3.15
C GLY A 265 -19.42 3.09 2.81
N ARG A 266 -18.77 2.40 1.87
CA ARG A 266 -19.25 1.13 1.35
C ARG A 266 -18.94 0.01 2.35
N PRO A 267 -19.90 -0.85 2.73
CA PRO A 267 -19.63 -2.02 3.56
C PRO A 267 -18.67 -3.01 2.88
N ASN A 268 -18.05 -3.88 3.66
CA ASN A 268 -17.11 -4.86 3.13
C ASN A 268 -17.79 -6.15 2.64
N LEU A 269 -18.61 -6.04 1.59
CA LEU A 269 -19.45 -7.15 1.11
C LEU A 269 -18.66 -8.30 0.43
N ASN A 270 -17.34 -8.16 0.24
CA ASN A 270 -16.48 -9.25 -0.25
C ASN A 270 -15.72 -9.97 0.89
N CYS A 271 -16.01 -9.64 2.15
CA CYS A 271 -15.36 -10.28 3.29
C CYS A 271 -15.57 -11.80 3.32
N GLU A 272 -14.48 -12.54 3.47
CA GLU A 272 -14.46 -14.00 3.45
C GLU A 272 -15.24 -14.67 4.57
N ASN A 273 -15.45 -14.00 5.70
CA ASN A 273 -16.18 -14.55 6.84
C ASN A 273 -17.71 -14.60 6.65
N CYS A 274 -18.26 -13.86 5.69
CA CYS A 274 -19.71 -13.65 5.60
C CYS A 274 -20.26 -13.50 4.18
N ALA A 275 -19.43 -13.16 3.19
CA ALA A 275 -19.84 -13.15 1.80
C ALA A 275 -20.19 -14.57 1.33
N GLU A 276 -21.14 -14.68 0.41
CA GLU A 276 -21.53 -15.96 -0.17
C GLU A 276 -20.31 -16.67 -0.78
N ALA A 277 -20.16 -17.97 -0.50
CA ALA A 277 -19.00 -18.79 -0.89
C ALA A 277 -17.64 -18.21 -0.41
N GLY A 278 -17.63 -17.36 0.62
CA GLY A 278 -16.45 -16.67 1.12
C GLY A 278 -16.01 -15.50 0.25
N GLY A 279 -16.85 -14.99 -0.66
CA GLY A 279 -16.53 -13.87 -1.54
C GLY A 279 -15.62 -14.24 -2.71
N VAL A 280 -15.45 -13.31 -3.64
CA VAL A 280 -14.68 -13.51 -4.87
C VAL A 280 -13.22 -13.08 -4.72
N ALA A 281 -12.40 -13.40 -5.72
CA ALA A 281 -10.99 -13.05 -5.70
C ALA A 281 -10.77 -11.54 -5.78
N CYS A 282 -9.93 -11.01 -4.90
CA CYS A 282 -9.64 -9.58 -4.81
C CYS A 282 -8.25 -9.34 -4.23
N ILE A 283 -7.65 -8.20 -4.58
CA ILE A 283 -6.38 -7.71 -4.05
C ILE A 283 -6.41 -7.51 -2.53
N MET A 284 -7.58 -7.13 -1.97
CA MET A 284 -7.76 -6.96 -0.53
C MET A 284 -8.02 -8.28 0.21
N LYS A 285 -8.24 -9.38 -0.53
CA LYS A 285 -8.58 -10.69 0.05
C LYS A 285 -7.38 -11.62 0.08
N ARG A 286 -6.69 -11.82 -1.04
CA ARG A 286 -5.62 -12.84 -1.15
C ARG A 286 -4.50 -12.30 -2.01
N ASN A 287 -3.39 -13.03 -2.12
CA ASN A 287 -2.32 -12.75 -3.08
C ASN A 287 -2.77 -13.02 -4.54
N THR A 288 -3.84 -12.38 -4.96
CA THR A 288 -4.46 -12.52 -6.27
C THR A 288 -4.41 -11.17 -6.96
N TRP A 289 -3.94 -11.18 -8.19
CA TRP A 289 -3.92 -10.02 -9.07
C TRP A 289 -5.33 -9.75 -9.66
N ALA A 290 -6.30 -9.43 -8.81
CA ALA A 290 -7.71 -9.27 -9.16
C ALA A 290 -8.36 -8.11 -8.38
N MET A 291 -9.45 -7.56 -8.92
CA MET A 291 -10.24 -6.49 -8.29
C MET A 291 -11.69 -6.94 -8.22
N CYS A 292 -12.28 -7.00 -7.02
CA CYS A 292 -13.70 -7.30 -6.86
C CYS A 292 -14.56 -6.05 -7.13
N ALA A 293 -15.89 -6.20 -7.07
CA ALA A 293 -16.82 -5.09 -7.29
C ALA A 293 -16.82 -4.05 -6.15
N GLU A 294 -16.41 -4.44 -4.93
CA GLU A 294 -16.50 -3.60 -3.73
C GLU A 294 -15.30 -2.67 -3.58
N THR A 295 -14.09 -3.18 -3.77
CA THR A 295 -12.84 -2.42 -3.58
C THR A 295 -12.76 -1.11 -4.37
N PRO A 296 -13.25 -0.99 -5.63
CA PRO A 296 -13.32 0.30 -6.34
C PRO A 296 -14.02 1.41 -5.54
N TYR A 297 -15.08 1.08 -4.79
CA TYR A 297 -15.77 2.04 -3.92
C TYR A 297 -14.92 2.37 -2.69
N HIS A 298 -14.27 1.37 -2.08
CA HIS A 298 -13.43 1.65 -0.93
C HIS A 298 -12.21 2.52 -1.29
N LEU A 299 -11.58 2.28 -2.44
CA LEU A 299 -10.48 3.11 -2.97
C LEU A 299 -10.93 4.54 -3.36
N GLY A 300 -12.23 4.76 -3.49
CA GLY A 300 -12.80 6.05 -3.85
C GLY A 300 -12.54 6.45 -5.30
N TYR A 301 -12.46 5.47 -6.21
CA TYR A 301 -12.35 5.75 -7.64
C TYR A 301 -13.48 6.66 -8.12
N THR A 302 -13.19 7.45 -9.16
CA THR A 302 -14.25 8.14 -9.89
C THR A 302 -15.09 7.09 -10.61
N MET A 303 -16.28 6.83 -10.08
CA MET A 303 -17.24 5.94 -10.69
C MET A 303 -17.89 6.65 -11.89
N PRO A 304 -18.09 5.97 -13.03
CA PRO A 304 -18.85 6.55 -14.13
C PRO A 304 -20.26 6.94 -13.64
N PRO A 305 -20.86 7.98 -14.20
CA PRO A 305 -22.25 8.31 -13.89
C PRO A 305 -23.11 7.06 -14.12
N ALA A 306 -24.02 6.78 -13.19
CA ALA A 306 -25.00 5.72 -13.38
C ALA A 306 -25.67 5.96 -14.74
N GLY A 307 -25.58 4.98 -15.64
CA GLY A 307 -26.24 5.09 -16.94
C GLY A 307 -27.74 5.37 -16.75
N PRO A 308 -28.43 5.93 -17.75
CA PRO A 308 -29.87 6.14 -17.68
C PRO A 308 -30.54 4.76 -17.65
N GLY A 309 -30.81 4.23 -16.46
CA GLY A 309 -31.41 2.90 -16.35
C GLY A 309 -31.27 2.18 -15.02
N VAL A 310 -31.50 2.85 -13.88
CA VAL A 310 -32.25 2.27 -12.76
C VAL A 310 -32.97 3.43 -12.08
N ALA A 311 -34.23 3.67 -12.47
CA ALA A 311 -35.10 4.52 -11.69
C ALA A 311 -35.24 3.90 -10.30
N ALA A 312 -35.06 4.72 -9.26
CA ALA A 312 -35.37 4.36 -7.89
C ALA A 312 -36.83 3.91 -7.82
N ALA A 313 -37.05 2.60 -7.67
CA ALA A 313 -38.35 2.07 -7.33
C ALA A 313 -38.52 2.18 -5.81
N GLY A 314 -39.51 2.99 -5.40
CA GLY A 314 -39.97 3.12 -4.01
C GLY A 314 -39.38 4.34 -3.30
N ALA A 315 -40.14 5.33 -2.84
CA ALA A 315 -41.49 5.28 -2.32
C ALA A 315 -42.29 6.53 -2.73
N ALA A 316 -43.37 6.31 -3.48
CA ALA A 316 -44.57 7.12 -3.35
C ALA A 316 -45.55 6.30 -2.52
N VAL A 317 -45.87 6.79 -1.33
CA VAL A 317 -47.12 6.46 -0.65
C VAL A 317 -47.76 7.81 -0.35
N GLU A 318 -48.69 8.20 -1.23
CA GLU A 318 -49.71 9.20 -0.92
C GLU A 318 -50.83 8.52 -0.10
N ALA A 319 -51.17 9.10 1.04
CA ALA A 319 -52.51 9.54 1.44
C ALA A 319 -52.48 10.04 2.89
#